data_AF-A0A357D2U3-F1
#
_entry.id   AF-A0A357D2U3-F1
#
_cell.length_a   1.000
_cell.length_b   1.000
_cell.length_c   1.000
_cell.angle_alpha   90.00
_cell.angle_beta   90.00
_cell.angle_gamma   90.00
#
_symmetry.space_group_name_H-M   'P 1'
#
loop_
_entity.id
_entity.type
_entity.pdbx_description
1 polymer ?
#
loop_
_entity_poly.entity_id
_entity_poly.type
_entity_poly.pdbx_seq_one_letter_code
_entity_poly.pdbx_strand_id
1 'polypeptide(L)' 'EGKAIALELATPPYPVFKQLHYLYTSLILPLVGSFLTGNKDPYLYLYRSVQAYPDPQQVAAVFREFGFTQVHYDQLC' A
#
# COMPACT_ATOMS: atom_id res chain seq x y z
N GLU A 1 27.97 7.62 -9.29
CA GLU A 1 26.61 7.26 -9.73
C GLU A 1 25.72 7.11 -8.50
N GLY A 2 24.50 7.65 -8.54
CA GLY A 2 23.53 7.53 -7.45
C GLY A 2 22.54 6.41 -7.72
N LYS A 3 22.06 5.73 -6.66
CA LYS A 3 20.98 4.74 -6.74
C LYS A 3 19.86 5.15 -5.79
N ALA A 4 18.62 5.08 -6.26
CA ALA A 4 17.43 5.25 -5.44
C ALA A 4 16.77 3.87 -5.26
N ILE A 5 16.40 3.53 -4.04
CA ILE A 5 15.70 2.28 -3.70
C ILE A 5 14.48 2.67 -2.87
N ALA A 6 13.30 2.24 -3.31
CA ALA A 6 12.05 2.41 -2.59
C ALA A 6 11.52 1.03 -2.21
N LEU A 7 11.25 0.83 -0.93
CA LEU A 7 10.60 -0.38 -0.40
C LEU A 7 9.26 0.05 0.20
N GLU A 8 8.18 -0.31 -0.49
CA GLU A 8 6.83 0.10 -0.11
C GLU A 8 5.87 -1.07 -0.12
N LEU A 9 4.79 -0.93 0.65
CA LEU A 9 3.74 -1.95 0.75
C LEU A 9 2.87 -1.90 -0.51
N ALA A 10 2.92 -2.95 -1.31
CA ALA A 10 2.06 -3.11 -2.48
C ALA A 10 0.79 -3.90 -2.13
N THR A 11 -0.32 -3.60 -2.80
CA THR A 11 -1.56 -4.38 -2.67
C THR A 11 -1.33 -5.78 -3.26
N PRO A 12 -1.69 -6.86 -2.56
CA PRO A 12 -1.51 -8.21 -3.09
C PRO A 12 -2.31 -8.39 -4.39
N PRO A 13 -1.75 -9.05 -5.42
CA PRO A 13 -2.38 -9.14 -6.74
C PRO A 13 -3.66 -10.00 -6.75
N TYR A 14 -3.90 -10.79 -5.71
CA TYR A 14 -5.02 -11.72 -5.65
C TYR A 14 -6.34 -11.03 -5.24
N PRO A 15 -7.39 -11.08 -6.07
CA PRO A 15 -8.66 -10.40 -5.80
C PRO A 15 -9.39 -10.94 -4.55
N VAL A 16 -9.14 -12.20 -4.19
CA VAL A 16 -9.68 -12.85 -2.99
C VAL A 16 -9.13 -12.21 -1.72
N PHE A 17 -7.82 -11.90 -1.68
CA PHE A 17 -7.20 -11.18 -0.57
C PHE A 17 -7.74 -9.76 -0.47
N LYS A 18 -7.97 -9.08 -1.59
CA LYS A 18 -8.57 -7.74 -1.61
C LYS A 18 -9.96 -7.71 -0.96
N GLN A 19 -10.80 -8.71 -1.25
CA GLN A 19 -12.14 -8.82 -0.65
C GLN A 19 -12.08 -9.18 0.84
N LEU A 20 -11.25 -10.14 1.23
CA LEU A 20 -11.04 -10.49 2.64
C LEU A 20 -10.52 -9.30 3.44
N HIS A 21 -9.59 -8.53 2.88
CA HIS A 21 -9.05 -7.34 3.51
C HIS A 21 -10.09 -6.22 3.63
N TYR A 22 -10.95 -6.05 2.63
CA TYR A 22 -12.07 -5.12 2.68
C TYR A 22 -13.11 -5.52 3.75
N LEU A 23 -13.41 -6.81 3.86
CA LEU A 23 -14.31 -7.34 4.88
C LEU A 23 -13.73 -7.16 6.29
N TYR A 24 -12.45 -7.47 6.47
CA TYR A 24 -11.72 -7.26 7.73
C TYR A 24 -11.73 -5.79 8.13
N THR A 25 -11.43 -4.87 7.21
CA THR A 25 -11.38 -3.44 7.54
C THR A 25 -12.75 -2.80 7.72
N SER A 26 -13.79 -3.26 7.02
CA SER A 26 -15.15 -2.73 7.19
C SER A 26 -15.83 -3.20 8.48
N LEU A 27 -15.55 -4.42 8.96
CA LEU A 27 -16.13 -4.92 10.21
C LEU A 27 -15.20 -4.79 11.42
N ILE A 28 -13.93 -5.19 11.32
CA ILE A 28 -13.05 -5.37 12.48
C ILE A 28 -12.41 -4.03 12.90
N LEU A 29 -12.02 -3.19 11.94
CA LEU A 29 -11.44 -1.87 12.25
C LEU A 29 -12.36 -0.94 13.06
N PRO A 30 -13.67 -0.77 12.74
CA PRO A 30 -14.54 0.07 13.56
C PRO A 30 -14.76 -0.47 14.98
N LEU A 31 -14.72 -1.79 15.17
CA LEU A 31 -14.82 -2.44 16.48
C LEU A 31 -13.53 -2.27 17.29
N VAL A 32 -12.38 -2.58 16.69
CA VAL A 32 -11.06 -2.49 17.35
C VAL A 32 -10.66 -1.04 17.64
N GLY A 33 -10.89 -0.11 16.71
CA GLY A 33 -10.63 1.31 16.93
C GLY A 33 -11.57 1.96 17.95
N SER A 34 -12.76 1.38 18.18
CA SER A 34 -13.62 1.79 19.28
C SER A 34 -13.14 1.26 20.64
N PHE A 35 -12.41 0.15 20.66
CA PHE A 35 -12.04 -0.58 21.88
C PHE A 35 -10.62 -0.24 22.39
N LEU A 36 -9.66 0.04 21.50
CA LEU A 36 -8.24 0.20 21.88
C LEU A 36 -7.81 1.62 22.22
N THR A 37 -8.25 2.63 21.47
CA THR A 37 -7.65 3.98 21.54
C THR A 37 -8.65 5.12 21.59
N GLY A 38 -9.96 4.84 21.43
CA GLY A 38 -10.98 5.87 21.23
C GLY A 38 -10.80 6.69 19.94
N ASN A 39 -9.75 6.41 19.15
CA ASN A 39 -9.38 7.16 17.97
C ASN A 39 -9.03 6.18 16.84
N LYS A 40 -9.90 6.15 15.83
CA LYS A 40 -9.89 5.20 14.70
C LYS A 40 -8.93 5.61 13.58
N ASP A 41 -8.46 6.86 13.62
CA ASP A 41 -7.87 7.54 12.46
C ASP A 41 -6.48 7.04 12.04
N PRO A 42 -5.53 6.68 12.93
CA PRO A 42 -4.19 6.28 12.49
C PRO A 42 -4.18 4.97 11.71
N TYR A 43 -4.96 3.99 12.15
CA TYR A 43 -5.07 2.68 11.49
C TYR A 43 -5.85 2.77 10.19
N LEU A 44 -6.88 3.63 10.16
CA LEU A 44 -7.64 3.90 8.94
C LEU A 44 -6.77 4.63 7.91
N TYR A 45 -5.92 5.56 8.35
CA TYR A 45 -4.95 6.26 7.51
C TYR A 45 -3.95 5.28 6.90
N LEU A 46 -3.31 4.42 7.69
CA LEU A 46 -2.37 3.42 7.19
C LEU A 46 -3.02 2.49 6.16
N TYR A 47 -4.26 2.05 6.42
CA TYR A 47 -4.98 1.22 5.47
C TYR A 47 -5.28 1.95 4.16
N ARG A 48 -5.78 3.19 4.25
CA ARG A 48 -6.09 4.02 3.08
C ARG A 48 -4.84 4.36 2.29
N SER A 49 -3.70 4.60 2.95
CA SER A 49 -2.45 4.91 2.27
C SER A 49 -1.92 3.71 1.49
N VAL A 50 -1.98 2.50 2.07
CA VAL A 50 -1.60 1.27 1.36
C VAL A 50 -2.53 1.00 0.17
N GLN A 51 -3.84 1.23 0.32
CA GLN A 51 -4.80 1.06 -0.79
C GLN A 51 -4.65 2.09 -1.91
N ALA A 52 -4.30 3.33 -1.57
CA ALA A 52 -4.13 4.42 -2.52
C ALA A 52 -2.74 4.40 -3.19
N TYR A 53 -1.82 3.57 -2.71
CA TYR A 53 -0.47 3.51 -3.25
C TYR A 53 -0.49 2.94 -4.68
N PRO A 54 0.22 3.57 -5.64
CA PRO A 54 0.21 3.14 -7.04
C PRO A 54 0.83 1.76 -7.22
N ASP A 55 0.42 1.05 -8.28
CA ASP A 55 1.06 -0.21 -8.66
C ASP A 55 2.57 -0.01 -8.96
N PRO A 56 3.43 -1.02 -8.72
CA PRO A 56 4.88 -0.93 -8.97
C PRO A 56 5.22 -0.45 -10.39
N GLN A 57 4.42 -0.83 -11.38
CA GLN A 57 4.59 -0.38 -12.77
C GLN A 57 4.36 1.13 -12.92
N GLN A 58 3.37 1.70 -12.23
CA GLN A 58 3.06 3.13 -12.25
C GLN A 58 4.17 3.92 -11.54
N VAL A 59 4.63 3.42 -10.38
CA VAL A 59 5.78 4.01 -9.67
C VAL A 59 7.02 4.01 -10.56
N ALA A 60 7.32 2.89 -11.22
CA ALA A 60 8.45 2.80 -12.14
C ALA A 60 8.32 3.76 -13.35
N ALA A 61 7.10 4.00 -13.84
CA ALA A 61 6.86 5.00 -14.89
C ALA A 61 7.20 6.41 -14.41
N VAL A 62 6.78 6.78 -13.19
CA VAL A 62 7.11 8.07 -12.58
C VAL A 62 8.63 8.25 -12.46
N PHE A 63 9.37 7.24 -11.97
CA PHE A 63 10.83 7.32 -11.92
C PHE A 63 11.47 7.54 -13.29
N ARG A 64 10.96 6.89 -14.35
CA ARG A 64 11.44 7.11 -15.72
C ARG A 64 11.15 8.52 -16.23
N GLU A 65 9.97 9.08 -15.92
CA GLU A 65 9.61 10.46 -16.26
C GLU A 65 10.56 11.49 -15.62
N PHE A 66 11.03 11.22 -14.41
CA PHE A 66 12.04 12.04 -13.74
C PHE A 66 13.48 11.82 -14.23
N GLY A 67 13.68 11.01 -15.27
CA GLY A 67 14.99 10.79 -15.90
C GLY A 67 15.83 9.69 -15.27
N PHE A 68 15.27 8.87 -14.37
CA PHE A 68 15.97 7.68 -13.89
C PHE A 68 16.09 6.66 -15.02
N THR A 69 17.29 6.10 -15.17
CA THR A 69 17.61 5.02 -16.10
C THR A 69 17.76 3.71 -15.33
N GLN A 70 17.59 2.57 -16.01
CA GLN A 70 17.64 1.22 -15.38
C GLN A 70 16.64 1.04 -14.22
N VAL A 71 15.39 1.48 -14.41
CA VAL A 71 14.32 1.33 -13.40
C VAL A 71 13.76 -0.10 -13.42
N HIS A 72 13.98 -0.84 -12.34
CA HIS A 72 13.47 -2.18 -12.07
C HIS A 72 12.62 -2.20 -10.79
N TYR A 73 11.65 -3.10 -10.73
CA TYR A 73 10.85 -3.36 -9.53
C TYR A 73 10.67 -4.87 -9.36
N ASP A 74 10.71 -5.33 -8.11
CA ASP A 74 10.47 -6.73 -7.74
C ASP A 74 9.33 -6.77 -6.73
N GLN A 75 8.31 -7.60 -6.99
CA GLN A 75 7.27 -7.88 -6.01
C GLN A 75 7.72 -9.04 -5.12
N LEU A 76 7.98 -8.72 -3.85
CA LEU A 76 8.24 -9.72 -2.81
C LEU A 76 6.89 -10.23 -2.33
N CYS A 77 6.47 -11.37 -2.89
CA CYS A 77 5.23 -12.09 -2.52
C CYS A 77 5.38 -12.80 -1.17
#